data_AF-W1I654-F1
#
_entry.id   AF-W1I654-F1
#
_cell.length_a   1.000
_cell.length_b   1.000
_cell.length_c   1.000
_cell.angle_alpha   90.00
_cell.angle_beta   90.00
_cell.angle_gamma   90.00
#
_symmetry.space_group_name_H-M   'P 1'
#
loop_
_entity.id
_entity.type
_entity.pdbx_description
1 polymer ?
#
loop_
_entity_poly.entity_id
_entity_poly.type
_entity_poly.pdbx_seq_one_letter_code
_entity_poly.pdbx_strand_id
1 'polypeptide(L)'
;MIKTNKDFKSDIDCLANNIYNFYLDTLKENNYRIFAKDVNFKLDEVDEYELNAFKKCFKVYLKTDAQFRKTKHIKSDCLSVSLPDFYNNYYTVNFIIYKDRYSEYGKKYLDDVFNLFVKNIEYRVKNKEKINKGE
;
A
#
# COMPACT_ATOMS: atom_id res chain seq x y z
N MET A 1 -1.05 9.88 7.00
CA MET A 1 -1.96 10.33 5.91
C MET A 1 -1.49 9.72 4.59
N ILE A 2 -2.41 9.11 3.82
CA ILE A 2 -2.12 8.60 2.48
C ILE A 2 -2.50 9.70 1.46
N LYS A 3 -1.62 10.01 0.52
CA LYS A 3 -1.87 11.03 -0.52
C LYS A 3 -1.99 10.39 -1.90
N THR A 4 -2.94 10.89 -2.70
CA THR A 4 -3.19 10.54 -4.11
C THR A 4 -3.12 11.81 -4.96
N ASN A 5 -2.63 11.67 -6.20
CA ASN A 5 -2.68 12.68 -7.25
C ASN A 5 -3.61 12.16 -8.36
N LYS A 6 -4.48 13.02 -8.91
CA LYS A 6 -5.44 12.66 -9.98
C LYS A 6 -4.88 12.89 -11.39
N ASP A 7 -3.76 13.57 -11.51
CA ASP A 7 -3.08 13.78 -12.79
C ASP A 7 -2.18 12.58 -13.12
N PHE A 8 -2.77 11.53 -13.68
CA PHE A 8 -2.04 10.33 -14.08
C PHE A 8 -1.13 10.62 -15.27
N LYS A 9 0.19 10.49 -15.07
CA LYS A 9 1.19 10.72 -16.11
C LYS A 9 1.69 9.44 -16.75
N SER A 10 1.30 8.28 -16.19
CA SER A 10 1.80 6.97 -16.60
C SER A 10 0.86 5.83 -16.17
N ASP A 11 1.00 4.66 -16.80
CA ASP A 11 0.33 3.43 -16.35
C ASP A 11 0.68 3.06 -14.90
N ILE A 12 1.88 3.44 -14.45
CA ILE A 12 2.36 3.21 -13.08
C ILE A 12 1.58 4.08 -12.08
N ASP A 13 1.21 5.30 -12.47
CA ASP A 13 0.33 6.17 -11.67
C ASP A 13 -1.09 5.62 -11.60
N CYS A 14 -1.63 5.11 -12.72
CA CYS A 14 -2.91 4.42 -12.74
C CYS A 14 -2.90 3.20 -11.81
N LEU A 15 -1.85 2.37 -11.87
CA LEU A 15 -1.67 1.23 -10.97
C LEU A 15 -1.65 1.66 -9.50
N ALA A 16 -0.84 2.66 -9.16
CA ALA A 16 -0.70 3.16 -7.79
C ALA A 16 -2.04 3.68 -7.24
N ASN A 17 -2.80 4.40 -8.06
CA ASN A 17 -4.11 4.89 -7.70
C ASN A 17 -5.15 3.75 -7.54
N ASN A 18 -5.09 2.72 -8.38
CA ASN A 18 -5.97 1.56 -8.24
C ASN A 18 -5.68 0.77 -6.96
N ILE A 19 -4.41 0.57 -6.63
CA ILE A 19 -3.99 -0.03 -5.35
C ILE A 19 -4.52 0.80 -4.18
N TYR A 20 -4.37 2.12 -4.25
CA TYR A 20 -4.82 3.05 -3.22
C TYR A 20 -6.33 2.96 -2.99
N ASN A 21 -7.13 3.05 -4.06
CA ASN A 21 -8.59 3.00 -3.95
C ASN A 21 -9.05 1.66 -3.40
N PHE A 22 -8.53 0.56 -3.94
CA PHE A 22 -8.86 -0.79 -3.47
C PHE A 22 -8.54 -0.96 -1.98
N TYR A 23 -7.37 -0.50 -1.54
CA TYR A 23 -6.97 -0.56 -0.14
C TYR A 23 -7.87 0.29 0.76
N LEU A 24 -8.19 1.53 0.37
CA LEU A 24 -9.05 2.41 1.17
C LEU A 24 -10.49 1.91 1.27
N ASP A 25 -11.05 1.40 0.19
CA ASP A 25 -12.42 0.90 0.21
C ASP A 25 -12.50 -0.36 1.07
N THR A 26 -11.53 -1.26 0.95
CA THR A 26 -11.43 -2.42 1.85
C THR A 26 -11.25 -2.00 3.31
N LEU A 27 -10.47 -0.95 3.59
CA LEU A 27 -10.26 -0.45 4.96
C LEU A 27 -11.58 0.01 5.59
N LYS A 28 -12.39 0.78 4.87
CA LYS A 28 -13.67 1.29 5.36
C LYS A 28 -14.62 0.15 5.76
N GLU A 29 -14.63 -0.93 4.99
CA GLU A 29 -15.44 -2.12 5.26
C GLU A 29 -14.92 -2.95 6.45
N ASN A 30 -13.65 -2.77 6.82
CA ASN A 30 -12.95 -3.57 7.83
C ASN A 30 -12.53 -2.75 9.05
N ASN A 31 -13.34 -1.78 9.46
CA ASN A 31 -13.07 -0.93 10.65
C ASN A 31 -11.68 -0.25 10.59
N TYR A 32 -11.27 0.20 9.40
CA TYR A 32 -9.95 0.77 9.11
C TYR A 32 -8.77 -0.07 9.59
N ARG A 33 -8.94 -1.39 9.64
CA ARG A 33 -7.94 -2.34 10.09
C ARG A 33 -7.92 -3.55 9.16
N ILE A 34 -6.79 -3.85 8.54
CA ILE A 34 -6.62 -5.05 7.70
C ILE A 34 -5.33 -5.77 8.09
N PHE A 35 -4.23 -5.03 8.22
CA PHE A 35 -2.89 -5.59 8.43
C PHE A 35 -2.44 -5.57 9.89
N ALA A 36 -2.81 -4.54 10.64
CA ALA A 36 -2.52 -4.46 12.06
C ALA A 36 -3.50 -5.28 12.90
N LYS A 37 -3.17 -5.47 14.18
CA LYS A 37 -4.01 -6.19 15.12
C LYS A 37 -5.36 -5.48 15.28
N ASP A 38 -6.42 -6.27 15.42
CA ASP A 38 -7.76 -5.74 15.68
C ASP A 38 -7.87 -5.01 17.00
N VAL A 39 -8.85 -4.11 17.03
CA VAL A 39 -9.23 -3.29 18.17
C VAL A 39 -10.69 -3.54 18.51
N ASN A 40 -11.05 -3.43 19.79
CA ASN A 40 -12.40 -3.68 20.28
C ASN A 40 -13.33 -2.45 20.17
N PHE A 41 -12.91 -1.42 19.43
CA PHE A 41 -13.65 -0.17 19.24
C PHE A 41 -13.67 0.22 17.78
N LYS A 42 -14.61 1.08 17.41
CA LYS A 42 -14.75 1.57 16.04
C LYS A 42 -13.67 2.61 15.74
N LEU A 43 -13.02 2.49 14.59
CA LEU A 43 -12.14 3.51 14.03
C LEU A 43 -12.90 4.30 12.98
N ASP A 44 -12.66 5.61 12.96
CA ASP A 44 -13.22 6.51 11.95
C ASP A 44 -12.21 6.81 10.82
N GLU A 45 -10.94 6.50 11.04
CA GLU A 45 -9.87 6.67 10.05
C GLU A 45 -8.73 5.66 10.24
N VAL A 46 -7.84 5.59 9.24
CA VAL A 46 -6.66 4.72 9.26
C VAL A 46 -5.56 5.31 10.16
N ASP A 47 -5.05 4.50 11.09
CA ASP A 47 -4.00 4.89 12.02
C ASP A 47 -2.59 4.50 11.56
N GLU A 48 -1.57 4.97 12.29
CA GLU A 48 -0.17 4.67 12.01
C GLU A 48 0.18 3.18 12.11
N TYR A 49 -0.50 2.42 12.98
CA TYR A 49 -0.23 1.00 13.17
C TYR A 49 -0.62 0.21 11.93
N GLU A 50 -1.80 0.50 11.38
CA GLU A 50 -2.29 -0.07 10.13
C GLU A 50 -1.37 0.32 8.96
N LEU A 51 -1.04 1.60 8.83
CA LEU A 51 -0.15 2.08 7.75
C LEU A 51 1.27 1.48 7.83
N ASN A 52 1.80 1.29 9.04
CA ASN A 52 3.11 0.67 9.24
C ASN A 52 3.06 -0.84 8.93
N ALA A 53 1.97 -1.52 9.27
CA ALA A 53 1.77 -2.94 8.93
C ALA A 53 1.62 -3.13 7.41
N PHE A 54 0.84 -2.26 6.75
CA PHE A 54 0.74 -2.20 5.28
C PHE A 54 2.12 -2.00 4.64
N LYS A 55 2.88 -0.99 5.09
CA LYS A 55 4.25 -0.75 4.61
C LYS A 55 5.12 -1.99 4.74
N LYS A 56 5.09 -2.67 5.90
CA LYS A 56 5.90 -3.88 6.13
C LYS A 56 5.53 -5.00 5.16
N CYS A 57 4.24 -5.19 4.88
CA CYS A 57 3.76 -6.20 3.94
C CYS A 57 4.26 -5.94 2.51
N PHE A 58 4.27 -4.68 2.08
CA PHE A 58 4.63 -4.28 0.71
C PHE A 58 5.97 -3.54 0.62
N LYS A 59 6.91 -3.80 1.55
CA LYS A 59 8.20 -3.09 1.67
C LYS A 59 9.08 -3.10 0.41
N VAL A 60 8.82 -4.04 -0.49
CA VAL A 60 9.51 -4.15 -1.78
C VAL A 60 9.09 -3.02 -2.72
N TYR A 61 7.82 -2.62 -2.68
CA TYR A 61 7.22 -1.58 -3.53
C TYR A 61 7.07 -0.23 -2.84
N LEU A 62 7.40 -0.12 -1.55
CA LEU A 62 7.33 1.12 -0.79
C LEU A 62 8.74 1.51 -0.30
N LYS A 63 9.27 2.61 -0.81
CA LYS A 63 10.63 3.09 -0.53
C LYS A 63 10.64 4.53 -0.08
N THR A 64 11.49 4.87 0.89
CA THR A 64 11.81 6.27 1.17
C THR A 64 12.65 6.86 0.05
N ASP A 65 12.77 8.18 -0.02
CA ASP A 65 13.63 8.85 -1.01
C ASP A 65 15.10 8.42 -0.90
N ALA A 66 15.59 8.13 0.31
CA ALA A 66 16.93 7.59 0.52
C ALA A 66 17.12 6.16 -0.02
N GLN A 67 16.04 5.37 -0.07
CA GLN A 67 16.05 4.00 -0.60
C GLN A 67 15.74 3.95 -2.09
N PHE A 68 15.08 4.97 -2.61
CA PHE A 68 14.74 5.11 -4.01
C PHE A 68 16.02 5.33 -4.84
N ARG A 69 16.22 4.49 -5.86
CA ARG A 69 17.34 4.59 -6.79
C ARG A 69 16.77 4.86 -8.18
N LYS A 70 16.91 6.10 -8.68
CA LYS A 70 16.41 6.54 -10.00
C LYS A 70 16.83 5.62 -11.16
N THR A 71 17.99 4.98 -11.04
CA THR A 71 18.50 4.04 -12.06
C THR A 71 17.78 2.68 -12.04
N LYS A 72 17.19 2.28 -10.91
CA LYS A 72 16.56 0.96 -10.72
C LYS A 72 15.04 1.02 -10.61
N HIS A 73 14.49 2.14 -10.17
CA HIS A 73 13.09 2.25 -9.80
C HIS A 73 12.42 3.42 -10.53
N ILE A 74 11.15 3.25 -10.83
CA ILE A 74 10.24 4.31 -11.29
C ILE A 74 9.33 4.64 -10.10
N LYS A 75 9.32 5.90 -9.67
CA LYS A 75 8.49 6.37 -8.55
C LYS A 75 7.15 6.85 -9.09
N SER A 76 6.05 6.44 -8.47
CA SER A 76 4.73 7.06 -8.69
C SER A 76 4.52 8.20 -7.71
N ASP A 77 3.83 9.25 -8.16
CA ASP A 77 3.38 10.34 -7.29
C ASP A 77 1.95 10.12 -6.75
N CYS A 78 1.30 9.00 -7.11
CA CYS A 78 -0.12 8.72 -6.80
C CYS A 78 -0.35 7.85 -5.56
N LEU A 79 0.70 7.24 -5.00
CA LEU A 79 0.61 6.50 -3.74
C LEU A 79 1.85 6.76 -2.88
N SER A 80 1.61 7.46 -1.78
CA SER A 80 2.62 7.71 -0.75
C SER A 80 2.01 7.57 0.64
N VAL A 81 2.82 7.07 1.59
CA VAL A 81 2.42 6.88 2.98
C VAL A 81 3.37 7.67 3.87
N SER A 82 2.81 8.61 4.64
CA SER A 82 3.56 9.32 5.69
C SER A 82 3.38 8.62 7.03
N LEU A 83 4.51 8.32 7.68
CA LEU A 83 4.59 7.62 8.97
C LEU A 83 5.49 8.39 9.94
N PRO A 84 5.20 8.39 11.24
CA PRO A 84 6.12 8.93 12.24
C PRO A 84 7.33 8.01 12.44
N ASP A 85 8.47 8.61 12.74
CA ASP A 85 9.68 7.95 13.22
C ASP A 85 9.71 7.90 14.76
N PHE A 86 10.82 7.39 15.31
CA PHE A 86 11.01 7.28 16.75
C PHE A 86 11.02 8.63 17.49
N TYR A 87 11.32 9.73 16.78
CA TYR A 87 11.37 11.08 17.32
C TYR A 87 10.08 11.87 16.99
N ASN A 88 9.03 11.18 16.55
CA ASN A 88 7.76 11.77 16.12
C ASN A 88 7.89 12.73 14.91
N ASN A 89 8.98 12.62 14.14
CA ASN A 89 9.11 13.28 12.84
C ASN A 89 8.47 12.41 11.76
N TYR A 90 7.89 13.01 10.73
CA TYR A 90 7.26 12.26 9.66
C TYR A 90 8.23 12.01 8.50
N TYR A 91 8.31 10.75 8.07
CA TYR A 91 8.95 10.37 6.82
C TYR A 91 7.92 9.82 5.83
N THR A 92 8.22 9.94 4.55
CA THR A 92 7.35 9.46 3.48
C THR A 92 7.98 8.26 2.78
N VAL A 93 7.17 7.22 2.55
CA VAL A 93 7.48 6.15 1.62
C VAL A 93 6.61 6.28 0.38
N ASN A 94 7.23 6.12 -0.78
CA ASN A 94 6.60 6.26 -2.08
C ASN A 94 6.46 4.90 -2.74
N PHE A 95 5.38 4.72 -3.49
CA PHE A 95 5.21 3.56 -4.34
C PHE A 95 6.21 3.59 -5.50
N ILE A 96 6.84 2.45 -5.75
CA ILE A 96 7.81 2.27 -6.82
C ILE A 96 7.53 1.01 -7.62
N ILE A 97 8.01 1.03 -8.86
CA ILE A 97 8.07 -0.11 -9.76
C ILE A 97 9.53 -0.34 -10.17
N TYR A 98 9.91 -1.62 -10.33
CA TYR A 98 11.25 -1.98 -10.80
C TYR A 98 11.36 -1.73 -12.30
N LYS A 99 12.31 -0.86 -12.68
CA LYS A 99 12.46 -0.37 -14.04
C LYS A 99 12.83 -1.48 -15.03
N ASP A 100 13.72 -2.37 -14.62
CA ASP A 100 14.14 -3.54 -15.41
C ASP A 100 12.97 -4.47 -15.70
N ARG A 101 12.21 -4.86 -14.67
CA ARG A 101 11.02 -5.72 -14.79
C ARG A 101 9.95 -5.08 -15.66
N TYR A 102 9.69 -3.79 -15.49
CA TYR A 102 8.74 -3.08 -16.33
C TYR A 102 9.21 -2.96 -17.78
N SER A 103 10.51 -2.77 -18.02
CA SER A 103 11.06 -2.73 -19.38
C SER A 103 10.97 -4.10 -20.08
N GLU A 104 11.11 -5.19 -19.32
CA GLU A 104 11.09 -6.57 -19.84
C GLU A 104 9.66 -7.08 -20.09
N TYR A 105 8.74 -6.84 -19.15
CA TYR A 105 7.41 -7.47 -19.15
C TYR A 105 6.26 -6.47 -19.35
N GLY A 106 6.53 -5.17 -19.33
CA GLY A 106 5.55 -4.11 -19.55
C GLY A 106 4.33 -4.21 -18.63
N LYS A 107 3.14 -4.10 -19.23
CA LYS A 107 1.84 -4.10 -18.52
C LYS A 107 1.58 -5.37 -17.72
N LYS A 108 2.01 -6.54 -18.21
CA LYS A 108 1.83 -7.81 -17.48
C LYS A 108 2.44 -7.74 -16.07
N TYR A 109 3.62 -7.13 -15.94
CA TYR A 109 4.24 -6.95 -14.63
C TYR A 109 3.44 -6.00 -13.73
N LEU A 110 2.83 -4.95 -14.29
CA LEU A 110 1.95 -4.07 -13.50
C LEU A 110 0.71 -4.81 -13.01
N ASP A 111 0.11 -5.66 -13.85
CA ASP A 111 -1.03 -6.51 -13.46
C ASP A 111 -0.63 -7.50 -12.36
N ASP A 112 0.55 -8.12 -12.47
CA ASP A 112 1.09 -9.02 -11.43
C ASP A 112 1.29 -8.29 -10.10
N VAL A 113 1.79 -7.04 -10.14
CA VAL A 113 1.92 -6.20 -8.94
C VAL A 113 0.54 -5.90 -8.36
N PHE A 114 -0.45 -5.47 -9.16
CA PHE A 114 -1.81 -5.22 -8.66
C PHE A 114 -2.40 -6.47 -7.99
N ASN A 115 -2.33 -7.61 -8.67
CA ASN A 115 -2.84 -8.89 -8.17
C ASN A 115 -2.16 -9.32 -6.87
N LEU A 116 -0.87 -9.03 -6.70
CA LEU A 116 -0.17 -9.27 -5.44
C LEU A 116 -0.78 -8.46 -4.29
N PHE A 117 -1.10 -7.18 -4.50
CA PHE A 117 -1.74 -6.35 -3.48
C PHE A 117 -3.13 -6.87 -3.13
N VAL A 118 -3.98 -7.10 -4.15
CA VAL A 118 -5.34 -7.63 -3.98
C VAL A 118 -5.32 -8.94 -3.20
N LYS A 119 -4.51 -9.92 -3.64
CA LYS A 119 -4.42 -11.24 -3.00
C LYS A 119 -4.00 -11.15 -1.54
N ASN A 120 -3.04 -10.29 -1.21
CA ASN A 120 -2.59 -10.14 0.18
C ASN A 120 -3.65 -9.46 1.05
N ILE A 121 -4.33 -8.43 0.54
CA ILE A 121 -5.42 -7.75 1.25
C ILE A 121 -6.57 -8.72 1.51
N GLU A 122 -7.07 -9.41 0.48
CA GLU A 122 -8.16 -10.38 0.62
C GLU A 122 -7.80 -11.52 1.58
N TYR A 123 -6.57 -12.02 1.51
CA TYR A 123 -6.11 -13.07 2.42
C TYR A 123 -6.17 -12.61 3.89
N ARG A 124 -5.79 -11.36 4.17
CA ARG A 124 -5.88 -10.78 5.51
C ARG A 124 -7.32 -10.63 5.95
N VAL A 125 -8.19 -10.07 5.12
CA VAL A 125 -9.64 -9.92 5.42
C VAL A 125 -10.27 -11.28 5.74
N LYS A 126 -10.08 -12.28 4.87
CA LYS A 126 -10.63 -13.64 5.05
C LYS A 126 -10.18 -14.29 6.35
N ASN A 127 -8.91 -14.13 6.73
CA ASN A 127 -8.42 -14.71 7.99
C ASN A 127 -8.99 -14.00 9.22
N LYS A 128 -9.27 -12.70 9.13
CA LYS A 128 -9.92 -11.97 10.23
C LYS A 128 -11.36 -12.44 10.43
N GLU A 129 -12.09 -12.68 9.36
CA GLU A 129 -13.45 -13.22 9.45
C GLU A 129 -13.48 -14.59 10.12
N LYS A 130 -12.52 -15.48 9.83
CA LYS A 130 -12.41 -16.79 10.48
C LYS A 130 -12.18 -16.68 11.98
N ILE A 131 -11.18 -15.88 12.37
CA ILE A 131 -10.87 -15.63 13.78
C ILE A 131 -12.09 -15.05 14.52
N ASN A 132 -12.80 -14.11 13.91
CA ASN A 132 -14.00 -13.50 14.52
C ASN A 132 -15.20 -14.46 14.57
N LYS A 133 -15.26 -15.46 13.69
CA LYS A 133 -16.27 -16.53 13.69
C LYS A 133 -15.91 -17.69 14.63
N GLY A 134 -14.72 -17.68 15.24
CA GLY A 134 -14.25 -18.74 16.13
C GLY A 134 -13.85 -20.04 15.40
N GLU A 135 -13.52 -19.95 14.11
CA GLU A 135 -12.98 -21.04 13.27
C GLU A 135 -11.45 -21.02 13.22
#